data_AF-A0A174KNG4-F1
#
_entry.id   AF-A0A174KNG4-F1
#
_cell.length_a   1.000
_cell.length_b   1.000
_cell.length_c   1.000
_cell.angle_alpha   90.00
_cell.angle_beta   90.00
_cell.angle_gamma   90.00
#
_symmetry.space_group_name_H-M   'P 1'
#
loop_
_entity.id
_entity.type
_entity.pdbx_description
1 polymer ?
#
loop_
_entity_poly.entity_id
_entity_poly.type
_entity_poly.pdbx_seq_one_letter_code
_entity_poly.pdbx_strand_id
1 'polypeptide(L)'
;MLQFEPTKHGTGVKVIGDYGDLYGLYQTFLKLSHESNHRTHHERNRLLTVMSYEIRHAYQHDRLCEKRFFDADNEVTYLGCYIDWVTLLFTISCLRDNASYAILNELDQANLYLLEHWCKEAMFAYDPQGANELQSFINARIPTNDELVYHIYQDMVNEFYRMKPGKQRFRKIANLFYKYRWYGEYYNSLKEHFKSLTNDGKTTVSSYDSDYEYIDIVW
;
A
#
# COMPACT_ATOMS: atom_id res chain seq x y z
N MET A 1 -19.89 -3.30 -3.45
CA MET A 1 -18.65 -3.73 -4.10
C MET A 1 -17.59 -2.67 -3.94
N LEU A 2 -16.40 -3.07 -3.48
CA LEU A 2 -15.19 -2.25 -3.39
C LEU A 2 -14.90 -1.56 -4.73
N GLN A 3 -14.50 -0.28 -4.71
CA GLN A 3 -14.09 0.52 -5.87
C GLN A 3 -12.97 1.47 -5.50
N PHE A 4 -12.06 1.74 -6.45
CA PHE A 4 -11.00 2.73 -6.27
C PHE A 4 -11.19 3.89 -7.24
N GLU A 5 -11.10 5.11 -6.72
CA GLU A 5 -11.17 6.33 -7.53
C GLU A 5 -9.86 7.11 -7.39
N PRO A 6 -9.20 7.47 -8.50
CA PRO A 6 -7.98 8.25 -8.39
C PRO A 6 -8.28 9.63 -7.82
N THR A 7 -7.38 10.07 -6.95
CA THR A 7 -7.46 11.37 -6.30
C THR A 7 -7.17 12.51 -7.29
N LYS A 8 -7.72 13.69 -7.03
CA LYS A 8 -7.67 14.83 -7.96
C LYS A 8 -6.23 15.26 -8.25
N HIS A 9 -5.35 15.22 -7.26
CA HIS A 9 -3.96 15.61 -7.39
C HIS A 9 -3.01 14.42 -7.61
N GLY A 10 -3.56 13.21 -7.79
CA GLY A 10 -2.81 12.01 -8.15
C GLY A 10 -1.85 11.53 -7.06
N THR A 11 -2.15 11.81 -5.81
CA THR A 11 -1.41 11.26 -4.67
C THR A 11 -1.67 9.77 -4.52
N GLY A 12 -2.90 9.36 -4.80
CA GLY A 12 -3.33 7.99 -4.62
C GLY A 12 -4.74 7.76 -5.09
N VAL A 13 -5.43 6.90 -4.36
CA VAL A 13 -6.83 6.53 -4.58
C VAL A 13 -7.67 6.82 -3.35
N LYS A 14 -8.95 7.05 -3.59
CA LYS A 14 -10.01 6.83 -2.63
C LYS A 14 -10.45 5.37 -2.74
N VAL A 15 -10.29 4.60 -1.67
CA VAL A 15 -10.80 3.23 -1.55
C VAL A 15 -12.17 3.31 -0.90
N ILE A 16 -13.22 2.87 -1.60
CA ILE A 16 -14.61 2.95 -1.15
C ILE A 16 -15.34 1.63 -1.28
N GLY A 17 -16.31 1.42 -0.39
CA GLY A 17 -17.20 0.26 -0.38
C GLY A 17 -18.33 0.47 0.62
N ASP A 18 -19.29 -0.45 0.64
CA ASP A 18 -20.20 -0.52 1.79
C ASP A 18 -19.49 -1.13 3.01
N TYR A 19 -20.21 -1.24 4.13
CA TYR A 19 -19.66 -1.85 5.35
C TYR A 19 -19.15 -3.28 5.10
N GLY A 20 -19.91 -4.09 4.36
CA GLY A 20 -19.58 -5.49 4.11
C GLY A 20 -18.32 -5.64 3.26
N ASP A 21 -18.17 -4.80 2.24
CA ASP A 21 -16.97 -4.74 1.39
C ASP A 21 -15.71 -4.47 2.23
N LEU A 22 -15.73 -3.37 3.00
CA LEU A 22 -14.56 -2.92 3.76
C LEU A 22 -14.26 -3.83 4.95
N TYR A 23 -15.29 -4.31 5.65
CA TYR A 23 -15.12 -5.28 6.73
C TYR A 23 -14.55 -6.59 6.20
N GLY A 24 -15.11 -7.11 5.10
CA GLY A 24 -14.60 -8.33 4.45
C GLY A 24 -13.15 -8.20 4.02
N LEU A 25 -12.79 -7.07 3.41
CA LEU A 25 -11.40 -6.76 3.05
C LEU A 25 -10.50 -6.73 4.28
N TYR A 26 -10.91 -6.07 5.36
CA TYR A 26 -10.15 -6.00 6.61
C TYR A 26 -9.92 -7.39 7.23
N GLN A 27 -10.91 -8.29 7.19
CA GLN A 27 -10.74 -9.67 7.66
C GLN A 27 -9.65 -10.41 6.87
N THR A 28 -9.59 -10.22 5.55
CA THR A 28 -8.52 -10.78 4.72
C THR A 28 -7.14 -10.19 5.09
N PHE A 29 -7.06 -8.89 5.38
CA PHE A 29 -5.81 -8.27 5.89
C PHE A 29 -5.37 -8.89 7.23
N LEU A 30 -6.28 -9.06 8.19
CA LEU A 30 -5.96 -9.68 9.48
C LEU A 30 -5.40 -11.10 9.31
N LYS A 31 -6.03 -11.89 8.45
CA LYS A 31 -5.60 -13.25 8.16
C LYS A 31 -4.21 -13.31 7.51
N LEU A 32 -3.94 -12.36 6.62
CA LEU A 32 -2.66 -12.24 5.92
C LEU A 32 -1.58 -11.49 6.71
N SER A 33 -1.91 -10.91 7.86
CA SER A 33 -0.96 -10.17 8.71
C SER A 33 -0.73 -10.87 10.06
N HIS A 34 -0.83 -12.21 10.08
CA HIS A 34 -0.65 -13.00 11.29
C HIS A 34 0.75 -12.86 11.87
N GLU A 35 0.88 -12.91 13.20
CA GLU A 35 2.18 -12.81 13.85
C GLU A 35 3.13 -13.92 13.40
N SER A 36 4.38 -13.54 13.12
CA SER A 36 5.43 -14.45 12.68
C SER A 36 6.77 -14.04 13.28
N ASN A 37 7.53 -15.04 13.73
CA ASN A 37 8.90 -14.86 14.19
C ASN A 37 9.90 -14.66 13.03
N HIS A 38 9.46 -14.84 11.78
CA HIS A 38 10.30 -14.60 10.62
C HIS A 38 10.39 -13.09 10.37
N ARG A 39 11.59 -12.51 10.53
CA ARG A 39 11.84 -11.06 10.44
C ARG A 39 11.20 -10.42 9.20
N THR A 40 11.41 -10.99 8.03
CA THR A 40 10.81 -10.49 6.78
C THR A 40 9.28 -10.44 6.82
N HIS A 41 8.63 -11.46 7.39
CA HIS A 41 7.18 -11.49 7.51
C HIS A 41 6.70 -10.42 8.50
N HIS A 42 7.42 -10.25 9.61
CA HIS A 42 7.17 -9.18 10.58
C HIS A 42 7.23 -7.79 9.92
N GLU A 43 8.25 -7.53 9.10
CA GLU A 43 8.42 -6.25 8.41
C GLU A 43 7.34 -5.99 7.33
N ARG A 44 6.91 -7.04 6.61
CA ARG A 44 5.72 -6.93 5.74
C ARG A 44 4.48 -6.58 6.57
N ASN A 45 4.29 -7.20 7.73
CA ASN A 45 3.12 -6.92 8.58
C ASN A 45 3.15 -5.49 9.13
N ARG A 46 4.31 -4.96 9.51
CA ARG A 46 4.47 -3.54 9.88
C ARG A 46 3.92 -2.64 8.78
N LEU A 47 4.28 -2.89 7.52
CA LEU A 47 3.75 -2.14 6.37
C LEU A 47 2.24 -2.30 6.22
N LEU A 48 1.73 -3.54 6.30
CA LEU A 48 0.29 -3.84 6.14
C LEU A 48 -0.58 -3.15 7.20
N THR A 49 -0.02 -2.79 8.36
CA THR A 49 -0.76 -2.04 9.38
C THR A 49 -1.23 -0.66 8.88
N VAL A 50 -0.51 -0.04 7.96
CA VAL A 50 -0.83 1.31 7.46
C VAL A 50 -2.19 1.31 6.75
N MET A 51 -2.34 0.48 5.70
CA MET A 51 -3.60 0.42 4.95
C MET A 51 -4.72 -0.29 5.73
N SER A 52 -4.41 -1.33 6.52
CA SER A 52 -5.45 -2.01 7.32
C SER A 52 -6.04 -1.12 8.39
N TYR A 53 -5.26 -0.22 8.99
CA TYR A 53 -5.74 0.79 9.94
C TYR A 53 -6.75 1.74 9.27
N GLU A 54 -6.43 2.24 8.08
CA GLU A 54 -7.32 3.13 7.33
C GLU A 54 -8.62 2.43 6.90
N ILE A 55 -8.55 1.18 6.43
CA ILE A 55 -9.75 0.38 6.09
C ILE A 55 -10.61 0.14 7.34
N ARG A 56 -9.98 -0.18 8.47
CA ARG A 56 -10.68 -0.39 9.74
C ARG A 56 -11.48 0.83 10.14
N HIS A 57 -10.81 1.98 10.18
CA HIS A 57 -11.44 3.24 10.55
C HIS A 57 -12.50 3.69 9.52
N ALA A 58 -12.35 3.33 8.24
CA ALA A 58 -13.36 3.61 7.23
C ALA A 58 -14.68 2.88 7.50
N TYR A 59 -14.68 1.56 7.71
CA TYR A 59 -15.94 0.85 8.01
C TYR A 59 -16.50 1.19 9.41
N GLN A 60 -15.66 1.74 10.31
CA GLN A 60 -16.07 2.27 11.61
C GLN A 60 -16.68 3.68 11.54
N HIS A 61 -16.76 4.29 10.36
CA HIS A 61 -17.28 5.65 10.12
C HIS A 61 -16.35 6.78 10.63
N ASP A 62 -15.07 6.48 10.86
CA ASP A 62 -14.05 7.45 11.33
C ASP A 62 -13.23 8.07 10.18
N ARG A 63 -13.64 7.83 8.92
CA ARG A 63 -13.00 8.36 7.71
C ARG A 63 -14.04 8.96 6.75
N LEU A 64 -14.03 8.58 5.47
CA LEU A 64 -14.95 9.10 4.47
C LEU A 64 -16.30 8.43 4.62
N CYS A 65 -17.34 9.25 4.60
CA CYS A 65 -18.73 8.83 4.56
C CYS A 65 -19.44 9.70 3.52
N GLU A 66 -19.71 9.12 2.35
CA GLU A 66 -20.22 9.84 1.19
C GLU A 66 -21.52 9.21 0.69
N LYS A 67 -22.58 10.01 0.58
CA LYS A 67 -23.83 9.59 -0.04
C LYS A 67 -23.69 9.63 -1.55
N ARG A 68 -24.06 8.55 -2.23
CA ARG A 68 -24.15 8.45 -3.68
C ARG A 68 -25.56 8.15 -4.12
N PHE A 69 -26.00 8.90 -5.11
CA PHE A 69 -27.29 8.75 -5.76
C PHE A 69 -27.04 8.16 -7.14
N PHE A 70 -27.55 6.95 -7.37
CA PHE A 70 -27.52 6.33 -8.70
C PHE A 70 -28.74 6.75 -9.52
N ASP A 71 -29.87 6.96 -8.85
CA ASP A 71 -31.07 7.61 -9.36
C ASP A 71 -31.90 8.17 -8.18
N ALA A 72 -33.17 8.55 -8.43
CA ALA A 72 -34.04 9.15 -7.43
C ALA A 72 -34.39 8.22 -6.26
N ASP A 73 -34.38 6.90 -6.47
CA ASP A 73 -34.79 5.90 -5.49
C ASP A 73 -33.59 5.11 -4.94
N ASN A 74 -32.43 5.18 -5.61
CA ASN A 74 -31.23 4.44 -5.26
C ASN A 74 -30.16 5.36 -4.64
N GLU A 75 -30.22 5.50 -3.31
CA GLU A 75 -29.19 6.13 -2.48
C GLU A 75 -28.38 5.08 -1.71
N VAL A 76 -27.06 5.16 -1.80
CA VAL A 76 -26.14 4.33 -1.01
C VAL A 76 -25.13 5.21 -0.29
N THR A 77 -24.87 4.91 0.98
CA THR A 77 -23.76 5.52 1.72
C THR A 77 -22.51 4.69 1.52
N TYR A 78 -21.52 5.25 0.83
CA TYR A 78 -20.19 4.67 0.72
C TYR A 78 -19.31 5.13 1.87
N LEU A 79 -18.58 4.16 2.41
CA LEU A 79 -17.51 4.37 3.37
C LEU A 79 -16.18 4.29 2.64
N GLY A 80 -15.13 4.95 3.14
CA GLY A 80 -13.83 4.86 2.49
C GLY A 80 -12.69 5.57 3.20
N CYS A 81 -11.51 5.46 2.59
CA CYS A 81 -10.28 6.11 3.03
C CYS A 81 -9.42 6.50 1.82
N TYR A 82 -8.42 7.34 2.05
CA TYR A 82 -7.42 7.67 1.04
C TYR A 82 -6.16 6.85 1.26
N ILE A 83 -5.61 6.28 0.18
CA ILE A 83 -4.36 5.53 0.21
C ILE A 83 -3.48 6.03 -0.94
N ASP A 84 -2.23 6.38 -0.66
CA ASP A 84 -1.29 6.81 -1.69
C ASP A 84 -0.85 5.64 -2.60
N TRP A 85 -0.40 5.96 -3.81
CA TRP A 85 -0.03 4.95 -4.79
C TRP A 85 1.11 4.03 -4.33
N VAL A 86 2.08 4.56 -3.58
CA VAL A 86 3.24 3.78 -3.12
C VAL A 86 2.78 2.79 -2.05
N THR A 87 2.06 3.24 -1.02
CA THR A 87 1.47 2.38 0.02
C THR A 87 0.58 1.31 -0.60
N LEU A 88 -0.25 1.66 -1.59
CA LEU A 88 -1.13 0.69 -2.24
C LEU A 88 -0.36 -0.43 -2.95
N LEU A 89 0.65 -0.08 -3.74
CA LEU A 89 1.46 -1.05 -4.50
C LEU A 89 2.26 -1.98 -3.59
N PHE A 90 2.90 -1.42 -2.55
CA PHE A 90 3.58 -2.21 -1.54
C PHE A 90 2.61 -3.14 -0.81
N THR A 91 1.45 -2.62 -0.40
CA THR A 91 0.43 -3.40 0.31
C THR A 91 -0.03 -4.60 -0.51
N ILE A 92 -0.40 -4.40 -1.78
CA ILE A 92 -0.82 -5.50 -2.68
C ILE A 92 0.28 -6.56 -2.77
N SER A 93 1.53 -6.15 -2.94
CA SER A 93 2.67 -7.07 -3.06
C SER A 93 2.93 -7.83 -1.76
N CYS A 94 2.87 -7.16 -0.61
CA CYS A 94 3.04 -7.79 0.70
C CYS A 94 1.93 -8.79 1.01
N LEU A 95 0.67 -8.46 0.71
CA LEU A 95 -0.46 -9.37 0.88
C LEU A 95 -0.30 -10.64 0.03
N ARG A 96 0.15 -10.48 -1.21
CA ARG A 96 0.37 -11.61 -2.14
C ARG A 96 1.51 -12.51 -1.71
N ASP A 97 2.59 -11.94 -1.23
CA ASP A 97 3.67 -12.70 -0.60
C ASP A 97 3.16 -13.45 0.65
N ASN A 98 2.44 -12.77 1.54
CA ASN A 98 1.89 -13.37 2.75
C ASN A 98 0.85 -14.45 2.46
N ALA A 99 0.11 -14.35 1.35
CA ALA A 99 -0.84 -15.35 0.89
C ALA A 99 -0.20 -16.72 0.64
N SER A 100 1.10 -16.76 0.32
CA SER A 100 1.85 -18.01 0.16
C SER A 100 2.08 -18.77 1.47
N TYR A 101 1.83 -18.12 2.62
CA TYR A 101 2.04 -18.69 3.96
C TYR A 101 0.73 -18.89 4.74
N ALA A 102 -0.43 -18.62 4.13
CA ALA A 102 -1.73 -18.67 4.80
C ALA A 102 -2.71 -19.60 4.08
N ILE A 103 -3.59 -20.25 4.84
CA ILE A 103 -4.71 -21.03 4.26
C ILE A 103 -5.81 -20.07 3.87
N LEU A 104 -6.01 -19.82 2.58
CA LEU A 104 -7.01 -18.87 2.09
C LEU A 104 -8.30 -19.55 1.63
N ASN A 105 -9.43 -18.87 1.81
CA ASN A 105 -10.69 -19.26 1.18
C ASN A 105 -10.94 -18.44 -0.10
N GLU A 106 -12.07 -18.72 -0.76
CA GLU A 106 -12.46 -18.09 -2.02
C GLU A 106 -12.68 -16.58 -1.87
N LEU A 107 -13.23 -16.14 -0.73
CA LEU A 107 -13.45 -14.72 -0.44
C LEU A 107 -12.13 -13.97 -0.26
N ASP A 108 -11.15 -14.57 0.43
CA ASP A 108 -9.82 -13.98 0.59
C ASP A 108 -9.15 -13.77 -0.78
N GLN A 109 -9.22 -14.78 -1.65
CA GLN A 109 -8.69 -14.70 -3.01
C GLN A 109 -9.42 -13.63 -3.83
N ALA A 110 -10.76 -13.58 -3.74
CA ALA A 110 -11.56 -12.57 -4.41
C ALA A 110 -11.15 -11.14 -3.97
N ASN A 111 -10.95 -10.91 -2.68
CA ASN A 111 -10.48 -9.62 -2.16
C ASN A 111 -9.11 -9.23 -2.72
N LEU A 112 -8.16 -10.16 -2.80
CA LEU A 112 -6.85 -9.90 -3.42
C LEU A 112 -6.98 -9.53 -4.91
N TYR A 113 -7.81 -10.23 -5.67
CA TYR A 113 -8.06 -9.90 -7.07
C TYR A 113 -8.76 -8.55 -7.24
N LEU A 114 -9.70 -8.22 -6.35
CA LEU A 114 -10.37 -6.91 -6.36
C LEU A 114 -9.36 -5.77 -6.11
N LEU A 115 -8.44 -5.92 -5.15
CA LEU A 115 -7.39 -4.93 -4.92
C LEU A 115 -6.52 -4.70 -6.17
N GLU A 116 -6.08 -5.77 -6.83
CA GLU A 116 -5.27 -5.68 -8.05
C GLU A 116 -6.04 -5.06 -9.21
N HIS A 117 -7.28 -5.51 -9.43
CA HIS A 117 -8.14 -5.02 -10.48
C HIS A 117 -8.37 -3.51 -10.32
N TRP A 118 -8.84 -3.08 -9.14
CA TRP A 118 -9.16 -1.67 -8.91
C TRP A 118 -7.92 -0.78 -8.84
N CYS A 119 -6.79 -1.28 -8.36
CA CYS A 119 -5.51 -0.57 -8.46
C CYS A 119 -5.18 -0.28 -9.94
N LYS A 120 -5.26 -1.30 -10.80
CA LYS A 120 -5.01 -1.15 -12.22
C LYS A 120 -5.99 -0.17 -12.87
N GLU A 121 -7.29 -0.35 -12.67
CA GLU A 121 -8.33 0.52 -13.25
C GLU A 121 -8.13 1.98 -12.82
N ALA A 122 -7.89 2.23 -11.54
CA ALA A 122 -7.67 3.59 -11.03
C ALA A 122 -6.41 4.24 -11.60
N MET A 123 -5.31 3.46 -11.77
CA MET A 123 -4.10 3.96 -12.43
C MET A 123 -4.38 4.38 -13.88
N PHE A 124 -5.06 3.53 -14.66
CA PHE A 124 -5.38 3.83 -16.05
C PHE A 124 -6.35 5.01 -16.18
N ALA A 125 -7.32 5.12 -15.27
CA ALA A 125 -8.23 6.26 -15.21
C ALA A 125 -7.50 7.59 -14.90
N TYR A 126 -6.48 7.55 -14.04
CA TYR A 126 -5.70 8.75 -13.69
C TYR A 126 -4.78 9.20 -14.83
N ASP A 127 -3.94 8.30 -15.32
CA ASP A 127 -2.95 8.58 -16.35
C ASP A 127 -2.50 7.29 -17.08
N PRO A 128 -3.07 6.99 -18.27
CA PRO A 128 -2.73 5.77 -19.02
C PRO A 128 -1.24 5.60 -19.31
N GLN A 129 -0.50 6.71 -19.51
CA GLN A 129 0.94 6.66 -19.73
C GLN A 129 1.67 6.11 -18.51
N GLY A 130 1.51 6.74 -17.34
CA GLY A 130 2.11 6.25 -16.09
C GLY A 130 1.60 4.86 -15.72
N ALA A 131 0.33 4.55 -15.97
CA ALA A 131 -0.24 3.23 -15.71
C ALA A 131 0.43 2.12 -16.51
N ASN A 132 0.79 2.38 -17.78
CA ASN A 132 1.50 1.39 -18.59
C ASN A 132 2.89 1.05 -18.02
N GLU A 133 3.58 2.03 -17.43
CA GLU A 133 4.86 1.82 -16.76
C GLU A 133 4.69 1.12 -15.40
N LEU A 134 3.62 1.45 -14.67
CA LEU A 134 3.39 1.01 -13.30
C LEU A 134 2.68 -0.33 -13.15
N GLN A 135 1.85 -0.75 -14.10
CA GLN A 135 1.04 -1.97 -13.97
C GLN A 135 1.88 -3.23 -13.70
N SER A 136 3.15 -3.24 -14.14
CA SER A 136 4.07 -4.35 -13.90
C SER A 136 4.54 -4.49 -12.45
N PHE A 137 4.27 -3.50 -11.60
CA PHE A 137 4.53 -3.50 -10.16
C PHE A 137 3.31 -3.93 -9.34
N ILE A 138 2.15 -4.14 -9.97
CA ILE A 138 0.99 -4.72 -9.29
C ILE A 138 1.31 -6.19 -9.06
N ASN A 139 1.46 -6.58 -7.78
CA ASN A 139 1.76 -7.96 -7.37
C ASN A 139 3.10 -8.51 -7.92
N ALA A 140 4.05 -7.65 -8.28
CA ALA A 140 5.34 -8.11 -8.78
C ALA A 140 6.41 -7.04 -8.61
N ARG A 141 7.68 -7.45 -8.74
CA ARG A 141 8.86 -6.56 -8.87
C ARG A 141 9.13 -5.65 -7.67
N ILE A 142 8.36 -5.76 -6.59
CA ILE A 142 8.64 -5.10 -5.30
C ILE A 142 9.37 -6.11 -4.41
N PRO A 143 10.51 -5.72 -3.79
CA PRO A 143 11.33 -6.61 -2.97
C PRO A 143 10.70 -6.87 -1.59
N THR A 144 9.57 -7.57 -1.56
CA THR A 144 8.78 -7.79 -0.34
C THR A 144 9.35 -8.87 0.58
N ASN A 145 10.15 -9.79 0.04
CA ASN A 145 10.84 -10.81 0.82
C ASN A 145 12.21 -10.34 1.34
N ASP A 146 12.25 -9.17 1.97
CA ASP A 146 13.46 -8.56 2.55
C ASP A 146 13.15 -7.94 3.92
N GLU A 147 14.10 -7.98 4.87
CA GLU A 147 13.93 -7.34 6.19
C GLU A 147 13.94 -5.81 6.10
N LEU A 148 14.40 -5.23 4.99
CA LEU A 148 14.38 -3.79 4.76
C LEU A 148 13.09 -3.30 4.09
N VAL A 149 12.12 -4.19 3.78
CA VAL A 149 10.91 -3.82 3.01
C VAL A 149 10.17 -2.63 3.60
N TYR A 150 10.02 -2.57 4.93
CA TYR A 150 9.33 -1.48 5.60
C TYR A 150 10.10 -0.15 5.49
N HIS A 151 11.42 -0.18 5.69
CA HIS A 151 12.27 1.01 5.57
C HIS A 151 12.33 1.53 4.14
N ILE A 152 12.46 0.64 3.15
CA ILE A 152 12.40 0.99 1.73
C ILE A 152 11.06 1.66 1.40
N TYR A 153 9.96 1.12 1.93
CA TYR A 153 8.64 1.70 1.81
C TYR A 153 8.59 3.13 2.40
N GLN A 154 9.06 3.30 3.64
CA GLN A 154 9.06 4.62 4.31
C GLN A 154 9.86 5.66 3.53
N ASP A 155 11.08 5.32 3.09
CA ASP A 155 11.94 6.20 2.28
C ASP A 155 11.26 6.59 0.96
N MET A 156 10.66 5.62 0.28
CA MET A 156 10.00 5.84 -1.00
C MET A 156 8.75 6.71 -0.87
N VAL A 157 7.94 6.51 0.17
CA VAL A 157 6.76 7.36 0.46
C VAL A 157 7.19 8.78 0.79
N ASN A 158 8.20 8.95 1.65
CA ASN A 158 8.70 10.28 2.00
C ASN A 158 9.24 11.02 0.75
N GLU A 159 10.01 10.35 -0.11
CA GLU A 159 10.48 10.93 -1.37
C GLU A 159 9.33 11.27 -2.31
N PHE A 160 8.32 10.40 -2.41
CA PHE A 160 7.11 10.63 -3.19
C PHE A 160 6.35 11.88 -2.72
N TYR A 161 6.13 12.03 -1.42
CA TYR A 161 5.41 13.18 -0.86
C TYR A 161 6.15 14.51 -1.01
N ARG A 162 7.49 14.50 -1.07
CA ARG A 162 8.29 15.72 -1.34
C ARG A 162 8.24 16.17 -2.81
N MET A 163 7.73 15.34 -3.71
CA MET A 163 7.52 15.74 -5.10
C MET A 163 6.22 16.55 -5.27
N LYS A 164 6.25 17.50 -6.20
CA LYS A 164 5.06 18.29 -6.56
C LYS A 164 3.91 17.38 -7.03
N PRO A 165 2.69 17.51 -6.46
CA PRO A 165 1.53 16.73 -6.88
C PRO A 165 1.18 16.84 -8.37
N GLY A 166 0.57 15.78 -8.90
CA GLY A 166 0.12 15.66 -10.29
C GLY A 166 0.74 14.50 -11.06
N LYS A 167 0.42 14.44 -12.37
CA LYS A 167 0.79 13.33 -13.27
C LYS A 167 2.28 13.04 -13.32
N GLN A 168 3.11 14.08 -13.26
CA GLN A 168 4.57 13.91 -13.30
C GLN A 168 5.10 13.15 -12.08
N ARG A 169 4.53 13.39 -10.88
CA ARG A 169 4.89 12.63 -9.69
C ARG A 169 4.42 11.18 -9.80
N PHE A 170 3.19 10.95 -10.27
CA PHE A 170 2.68 9.60 -10.52
C PHE A 170 3.59 8.79 -11.47
N ARG A 171 3.99 9.36 -12.61
CA ARG A 171 4.90 8.71 -13.57
C ARG A 171 6.29 8.42 -12.97
N LYS A 172 6.75 9.22 -12.02
CA LYS A 172 8.04 9.00 -11.34
C LYS A 172 8.03 7.83 -10.36
N ILE A 173 6.88 7.27 -9.99
CA ILE A 173 6.80 6.12 -9.09
C ILE A 173 7.61 4.93 -9.66
N ALA A 174 7.58 4.70 -10.97
CA ALA A 174 8.35 3.62 -11.59
C ALA A 174 9.87 3.83 -11.37
N ASN A 175 10.34 5.07 -11.52
CA ASN A 175 11.73 5.42 -11.25
C ASN A 175 12.12 5.23 -9.79
N LEU A 176 11.20 5.50 -8.85
CA LEU A 176 11.40 5.20 -7.44
C LEU A 176 11.58 3.69 -7.25
N PHE A 177 10.67 2.86 -7.76
CA PHE A 177 10.86 1.40 -7.67
C PHE A 177 12.18 0.92 -8.29
N TYR A 178 12.62 1.52 -9.40
CA TYR A 178 13.94 1.22 -9.97
C TYR A 178 15.10 1.67 -9.09
N LYS A 179 14.99 2.81 -8.39
CA LYS A 179 16.00 3.30 -7.43
C LYS A 179 16.13 2.35 -6.23
N TYR A 180 15.00 1.91 -5.67
CA TYR A 180 14.92 1.05 -4.48
C TYR A 180 14.94 -0.46 -4.79
N ARG A 181 15.16 -0.86 -6.06
CA ARG A 181 15.18 -2.27 -6.47
C ARG A 181 16.24 -3.08 -5.72
N TRP A 182 16.00 -4.39 -5.58
CA TRP A 182 17.00 -5.32 -5.04
C TRP A 182 18.36 -5.17 -5.71
N TYR A 183 19.41 -5.20 -4.88
CA TYR A 183 20.81 -5.04 -5.29
C TYR A 183 21.14 -3.72 -6.00
N GLY A 184 20.21 -2.77 -6.04
CA GLY A 184 20.47 -1.41 -6.48
C GLY A 184 21.42 -0.67 -5.52
N GLU A 185 22.03 0.41 -6.01
CA GLU A 185 22.98 1.20 -5.24
C GLU A 185 22.38 1.71 -3.92
N TYR A 186 21.15 2.25 -3.97
CA TYR A 186 20.46 2.71 -2.77
C TYR A 186 20.15 1.58 -1.80
N TYR A 187 19.60 0.45 -2.29
CA TYR A 187 19.34 -0.74 -1.47
C TYR A 187 20.61 -1.22 -0.76
N ASN A 188 21.73 -1.30 -1.47
CA ASN A 188 23.00 -1.74 -0.89
C ASN A 188 23.49 -0.75 0.18
N SER A 189 23.37 0.56 -0.07
CA SER A 189 23.71 1.59 0.91
C SER A 189 22.86 1.47 2.18
N LEU A 190 21.54 1.30 2.04
CA LEU A 190 20.62 1.13 3.16
C LEU A 190 20.94 -0.15 3.96
N LYS A 191 21.26 -1.23 3.25
CA LYS A 191 21.66 -2.51 3.85
C LYS A 191 22.94 -2.40 4.66
N GLU A 192 23.98 -1.75 4.13
CA GLU A 192 25.22 -1.52 4.87
C GLU A 192 25.00 -0.59 6.07
N HIS A 193 24.15 0.43 5.93
CA HIS A 193 23.76 1.28 7.04
C HIS A 193 23.13 0.48 8.18
N PHE A 194 22.09 -0.32 7.91
CA PHE A 194 21.43 -1.12 8.95
C PHE A 194 22.33 -2.21 9.53
N LYS A 195 23.17 -2.85 8.71
CA LYS A 195 24.19 -3.79 9.22
C LYS A 195 25.12 -3.12 10.24
N SER A 196 25.50 -1.86 10.01
CA SER A 196 26.35 -1.13 10.96
C SER A 196 25.63 -0.83 12.29
N LEU A 197 24.32 -0.60 12.25
CA LEU A 197 23.49 -0.32 13.43
C LEU A 197 23.16 -1.59 14.23
N THR A 198 22.99 -2.73 13.56
CA THR A 198 22.57 -3.99 14.19
C THR A 198 23.73 -4.96 14.45
N ASN A 199 24.98 -4.50 14.32
CA ASN A 199 26.16 -5.37 14.42
C ASN A 199 26.36 -5.97 15.84
N ASP A 200 25.78 -5.36 16.86
CA ASP A 200 25.89 -5.78 18.26
C ASP A 200 24.95 -6.95 18.61
N GLY A 201 24.03 -7.30 17.71
CA GLY A 201 23.04 -8.36 17.86
C GLY A 201 21.94 -8.07 18.89
N LYS A 202 21.92 -6.88 19.49
CA LYS A 202 20.91 -6.48 20.48
C LYS A 202 19.69 -5.84 19.83
N THR A 203 19.89 -5.21 18.68
CA THR A 203 18.84 -4.56 17.90
C THR A 203 18.66 -5.25 16.55
N THR A 204 17.47 -5.14 15.99
CA THR A 204 17.18 -5.53 14.61
C THR A 204 16.78 -4.29 13.82
N VAL A 205 16.63 -4.44 12.49
CA VAL A 205 16.05 -3.38 11.65
C VAL A 205 14.68 -2.91 12.14
N SER A 206 13.93 -3.81 12.79
CA SER A 206 12.63 -3.55 13.42
C SER A 206 12.69 -2.60 14.62
N SER A 207 13.87 -2.45 15.23
CA SER A 207 14.09 -1.56 16.38
C SER A 207 14.17 -0.08 15.98
N TYR A 208 14.15 0.21 14.68
CA TYR A 208 14.27 1.55 14.14
C TYR A 208 13.00 1.89 13.35
N ASP A 209 12.64 3.16 13.43
CA ASP A 209 11.64 3.81 12.59
C ASP A 209 12.30 5.05 11.97
N SER A 210 11.91 5.37 10.74
CA SER A 210 12.37 6.59 10.09
C SER A 210 11.64 7.79 10.70
N ASP A 211 12.40 8.76 11.22
CA ASP A 211 11.86 10.03 11.73
C ASP A 211 11.76 11.03 10.58
N TYR A 212 10.63 11.00 9.87
CA TYR A 212 10.33 11.92 8.78
C TYR A 212 9.50 13.10 9.27
N GLU A 213 9.89 14.30 8.83
CA GLU A 213 9.08 15.51 9.04
C GLU A 213 7.65 15.30 8.53
N TYR A 214 6.69 15.86 9.25
CA TYR A 214 5.29 15.85 8.82
C TYR A 214 5.13 16.57 7.47
N ILE A 215 4.49 15.90 6.52
CA ILE A 215 4.14 16.47 5.21
C ILE A 215 2.62 16.52 5.10
N ASP A 216 2.09 17.72 4.82
CA ASP A 216 0.66 17.88 4.53
C ASP A 216 0.33 17.26 3.16
N ILE A 217 -0.57 16.27 3.16
CA ILE A 217 -0.87 15.46 1.99
C ILE A 217 -2.03 16.07 1.22
N VAL A 218 -1.76 16.50 -0.01
CA VAL A 218 -2.76 17.01 -0.94
C VAL A 218 -3.30 15.87 -1.79
N TRP A 219 -4.51 15.39 -1.52
CA TRP A 219 -5.13 14.25 -2.23
C TRP A 219 -5.62 14.59 -3.64
#